data_AF-A0A1B6K2C1-F1
#
_entry.id   AF-A0A1B6K2C1-F1
#
_cell.length_a   1.000
_cell.length_b   1.000
_cell.length_c   1.000
_cell.angle_alpha   90.00
_cell.angle_beta   90.00
_cell.angle_gamma   90.00
#
_symmetry.space_group_name_H-M   'P 1'
#
loop_
_entity.id
_entity.type
_entity.pdbx_description
1 polymer ?
#
loop_
_entity_poly.entity_id
_entity_poly.type
_entity_poly.pdbx_seq_one_letter_code
_entity_poly.pdbx_strand_id
1 'polypeptide(L)'
;GYRGHLWGFSALYSTLATACGGELTSEEGAIASPNYPDGYPPNLGCEWLLKASPGNKVVLTFVSFSLAESDYCNADNVEVREGSSNGTLLGVYCGSDIPT
;
A
#
# COMPACT_ATOMS: atom_id res chain seq x y z
N GLY A 1 25.90 28.71 30.68
CA GLY A 1 25.09 27.59 30.14
C GLY A 1 24.07 28.17 29.19
N TYR A 2 23.65 27.54 28.10
CA TYR A 2 23.89 26.19 27.57
C TYR A 2 24.19 26.33 26.07
N ARG A 3 25.31 25.78 25.60
CA ARG A 3 25.55 25.60 24.15
C ARG A 3 24.74 24.39 23.72
N GLY A 4 23.65 24.61 23.00
CA GLY A 4 22.86 23.54 22.38
C GLY A 4 23.73 22.81 21.34
N HIS A 5 24.13 21.60 21.66
CA HIS A 5 24.81 20.70 20.75
C HIS A 5 23.74 20.12 19.82
N LEU A 6 23.71 20.54 18.55
CA LEU A 6 22.84 19.93 17.55
C LEU A 6 23.36 18.51 17.31
N TRP A 7 22.68 17.52 17.86
CA TRP A 7 22.90 16.13 17.47
C TRP A 7 22.51 16.01 16.00
N GLY A 8 23.52 15.90 15.14
CA GLY A 8 23.31 15.72 13.70
C GLY A 8 22.55 14.43 13.43
N PHE A 9 21.77 14.43 12.35
CA PHE A 9 21.22 13.22 11.78
C PHE A 9 22.10 12.78 10.60
N SER A 10 22.17 11.47 10.37
CA SER A 10 22.73 10.90 9.14
C SER A 10 21.73 9.88 8.63
N ALA A 11 21.33 10.00 7.37
CA ALA A 11 20.42 9.08 6.71
C ALA A 11 21.00 8.73 5.33
N LEU A 12 21.04 7.43 5.05
CA LEU A 12 21.22 6.91 3.70
C LEU A 12 19.89 6.28 3.31
N TYR A 13 19.29 6.75 2.22
CA TYR A 13 18.11 6.13 1.63
C TYR A 13 18.47 5.63 0.23
N SER A 14 17.95 4.47 -0.17
CA SER A 14 18.03 3.98 -1.54
C SER A 14 16.62 3.86 -2.07
N THR A 15 16.39 4.45 -3.23
CA THR A 15 15.19 4.24 -4.03
C THR A 15 15.61 3.41 -5.23
N LEU A 16 15.39 2.09 -5.18
CA LEU A 16 14.65 1.58 -6.33
C LEU A 16 13.32 2.31 -6.21
N ALA A 17 13.18 3.42 -6.92
CA ALA A 17 12.01 4.29 -6.87
C ALA A 17 10.80 3.40 -6.78
N THR A 18 10.11 3.38 -5.63
CA THR A 18 8.99 2.48 -5.44
C THR A 18 8.03 2.83 -6.57
N ALA A 19 7.84 1.93 -7.53
CA ALA A 19 7.03 2.20 -8.73
C ALA A 19 5.54 2.40 -8.38
N CYS A 20 5.20 2.35 -7.08
CA CYS A 20 3.89 2.36 -6.49
C CYS A 20 3.95 2.84 -5.03
N GLY A 21 2.78 3.04 -4.45
CA GLY A 21 2.59 3.46 -3.07
C GLY A 21 2.43 4.97 -2.92
N GLY A 22 2.31 5.40 -1.66
CA GLY A 22 2.20 6.81 -1.28
C GLY A 22 0.89 7.13 -0.56
N GLU A 23 0.71 8.41 -0.26
CA GLU A 23 -0.47 8.91 0.44
C GLU A 23 -1.45 9.52 -0.56
N LEU A 24 -2.72 9.11 -0.47
CA LEU A 24 -3.81 9.59 -1.31
C LEU A 24 -4.84 10.29 -0.44
N THR A 25 -5.07 11.57 -0.75
CA THR A 25 -5.96 12.46 0.01
C THR A 25 -7.10 13.03 -0.84
N SER A 26 -7.16 12.69 -2.13
CA SER A 26 -8.29 13.05 -2.99
C SER A 26 -9.56 12.30 -2.55
N GLU A 27 -10.72 12.92 -2.77
CA GLU A 27 -12.03 12.32 -2.48
C GLU A 27 -12.28 11.05 -3.30
N GLU A 28 -11.75 11.02 -4.53
CA GLU A 28 -11.83 9.90 -5.45
C GLU A 28 -10.45 9.65 -6.09
N GLY A 29 -10.22 8.43 -6.57
CA GLY A 29 -8.99 8.07 -7.24
C GLY A 29 -8.96 6.60 -7.64
N ALA A 30 -7.93 6.23 -8.37
CA ALA A 30 -7.66 4.86 -8.77
C ALA A 30 -6.20 4.52 -8.47
N ILE A 31 -5.97 3.27 -8.09
CA ILE A 31 -4.66 2.71 -7.78
C ILE A 31 -4.54 1.42 -8.56
N ALA A 32 -3.33 1.14 -9.05
CA ALA A 32 -3.03 -0.11 -9.72
C ALA A 32 -1.64 -0.60 -9.33
N SER A 33 -1.40 -1.89 -9.50
CA SER A 33 -0.05 -2.44 -9.48
C SER A 33 0.81 -1.78 -10.56
N PRO A 34 2.12 -1.65 -10.36
CA PRO A 34 3.04 -1.24 -11.41
C PRO A 34 2.83 -2.06 -12.68
N ASN A 35 2.96 -1.40 -13.82
CA ASN A 35 2.77 -1.94 -15.17
C ASN A 35 1.33 -2.34 -15.56
N TYR A 36 0.33 -2.24 -14.67
CA TYR A 36 -1.05 -2.55 -15.05
C TYR A 36 -1.44 -1.78 -16.35
N PRO A 37 -2.02 -2.45 -17.37
CA PRO A 37 -2.64 -3.79 -17.33
C PRO A 37 -1.70 -4.98 -17.55
N ASP A 38 -0.41 -4.75 -17.77
CA ASP A 38 0.59 -5.82 -17.88
C ASP A 38 0.96 -6.41 -16.51
N GLY A 39 1.77 -7.46 -16.52
CA GLY A 39 2.18 -8.18 -15.31
C GLY A 39 2.96 -7.30 -14.32
N TYR A 40 2.64 -7.45 -13.03
CA TYR A 40 3.37 -6.79 -11.96
C TYR A 40 4.81 -7.34 -11.83
N PRO A 41 5.80 -6.51 -11.47
CA PRO A 41 7.16 -6.98 -11.19
C PRO A 41 7.23 -7.91 -9.97
N PRO A 42 8.15 -8.89 -9.93
CA PRO A 42 8.37 -9.72 -8.76
C PRO A 42 9.02 -8.93 -7.60
N ASN A 43 8.89 -9.44 -6.37
CA ASN A 43 9.46 -8.86 -5.15
C ASN A 43 9.01 -7.41 -4.89
N LEU A 44 7.72 -7.16 -5.09
CA LEU A 44 7.11 -5.85 -4.96
C LEU A 44 6.55 -5.64 -3.55
N GLY A 45 6.84 -4.49 -2.95
CA GLY A 45 6.22 -4.03 -1.71
C GLY A 45 5.63 -2.64 -1.91
N CYS A 46 4.33 -2.58 -2.21
CA CYS A 46 3.59 -1.32 -2.34
C CYS A 46 2.76 -1.07 -1.09
N GLU A 47 2.75 0.17 -0.60
CA GLU A 47 1.85 0.60 0.46
C GLU A 47 1.17 1.91 0.05
N TRP A 48 -0.16 1.91 0.06
CA TRP A 48 -0.98 3.10 -0.19
C TRP A 48 -1.77 3.47 1.05
N LEU A 49 -1.62 4.71 1.51
CA LEU A 49 -2.38 5.25 2.63
C LEU A 49 -3.53 6.11 2.11
N LEU A 50 -4.76 5.63 2.26
CA LEU A 50 -5.96 6.34 1.84
C LEU A 50 -6.52 7.16 3.00
N LYS A 51 -6.50 8.49 2.88
CA LYS A 51 -7.00 9.39 3.93
C LYS A 51 -8.31 10.05 3.51
N ALA A 52 -9.40 9.62 4.14
CA ALA A 52 -10.68 10.30 4.04
C ALA A 52 -10.69 11.60 4.89
N SER A 53 -11.43 12.60 4.44
CA SER A 53 -11.71 13.78 5.25
C SER A 53 -12.49 13.42 6.52
N PRO A 54 -12.38 14.21 7.61
CA PRO A 54 -13.09 13.93 8.85
C PRO A 54 -14.60 13.74 8.65
N GLY A 55 -15.14 12.64 9.17
CA GLY A 55 -16.55 12.27 9.05
C GLY A 55 -16.89 11.40 7.82
N ASN A 56 -15.96 11.26 6.88
CA ASN A 56 -16.12 10.38 5.72
C ASN A 56 -15.44 9.02 5.95
N LYS A 57 -15.81 8.03 5.12
CA LYS A 57 -15.19 6.70 5.09
C LYS A 57 -14.60 6.46 3.71
N VAL A 58 -13.53 5.66 3.67
CA VAL A 58 -12.99 5.15 2.42
C VAL A 58 -13.85 3.97 1.97
N VAL A 59 -14.28 3.99 0.71
CA VAL A 59 -14.87 2.83 0.04
C VAL A 59 -13.86 2.34 -0.98
N LEU A 60 -13.42 1.08 -0.84
CA LEU A 60 -12.49 0.44 -1.77
C LEU A 60 -13.27 -0.53 -2.65
N THR A 61 -13.01 -0.51 -3.96
CA THR A 61 -13.62 -1.44 -4.91
C THR A 61 -12.54 -1.95 -5.85
N PHE A 62 -12.46 -3.28 -5.99
CA PHE A 62 -11.55 -3.91 -6.94
C PHE A 62 -12.18 -3.97 -8.32
N VAL A 63 -11.52 -3.37 -9.31
CA VAL A 63 -12.01 -3.35 -10.71
C VAL A 63 -11.44 -4.52 -11.51
N SER A 64 -10.19 -4.90 -11.23
CA SER A 64 -9.49 -6.04 -11.81
C SER A 64 -8.58 -6.63 -10.75
N PHE A 65 -8.53 -7.96 -10.66
CA PHE A 65 -7.73 -8.66 -9.66
C PHE A 65 -7.19 -9.98 -10.24
N SER A 66 -5.87 -10.14 -10.23
CA SER A 66 -5.20 -11.34 -10.72
C SER A 66 -3.81 -11.42 -10.11
N LEU A 67 -3.67 -12.19 -9.04
CA LEU A 67 -2.41 -12.52 -8.38
C LEU A 67 -2.18 -14.04 -8.45
N ALA A 68 -0.95 -14.46 -8.17
CA ALA A 68 -0.67 -15.88 -7.96
C ALA A 68 -1.56 -16.42 -6.82
N GLU A 69 -2.15 -17.59 -7.04
CA GLU A 69 -2.94 -18.28 -6.03
C GLU A 69 -2.01 -19.01 -5.05
N SER A 70 -2.33 -18.97 -3.76
CA SER A 70 -1.59 -19.71 -2.73
C SER A 70 -2.46 -20.02 -1.51
N ASP A 71 -2.07 -21.04 -0.76
CA ASP A 71 -2.75 -21.41 0.48
C ASP A 71 -2.75 -20.23 1.46
N TYR A 72 -3.94 -19.80 1.88
CA TYR A 72 -4.12 -18.67 2.81
C TYR A 72 -3.48 -17.35 2.34
N CYS A 73 -3.23 -17.19 1.02
CA CYS A 73 -2.63 -15.98 0.43
C CYS A 73 -1.29 -15.57 1.06
N ASN A 74 -0.46 -16.56 1.36
CA ASN A 74 0.87 -16.38 1.94
C ASN A 74 2.01 -16.08 0.93
N ALA A 75 1.71 -16.04 -0.38
CA ALA A 75 2.64 -15.65 -1.43
C ALA A 75 2.36 -14.21 -1.89
N ASP A 76 1.90 -14.02 -3.13
CA ASP A 76 1.48 -12.71 -3.63
C ASP A 76 0.10 -12.38 -3.06
N ASN A 77 -0.03 -11.23 -2.41
CA ASN A 77 -1.30 -10.82 -1.83
C ASN A 77 -1.52 -9.30 -1.88
N VAL A 78 -2.78 -8.91 -1.69
CA VAL A 78 -3.16 -7.57 -1.28
C VAL A 78 -3.78 -7.66 0.10
N GLU A 79 -3.21 -6.93 1.05
CA GLU A 79 -3.78 -6.74 2.37
C GLU A 79 -4.53 -5.41 2.45
N VAL A 80 -5.72 -5.44 3.04
CA VAL A 80 -6.47 -4.22 3.39
C VAL A 80 -6.45 -4.07 4.90
N ARG A 81 -5.92 -2.94 5.38
CA ARG A 81 -5.75 -2.66 6.81
C ARG A 81 -6.35 -1.31 7.19
N GLU A 82 -6.90 -1.23 8.40
CA GLU A 82 -7.44 -0.01 8.98
C GLU A 82 -6.41 0.69 9.88
N GLY A 83 -6.27 2.02 9.71
CA GLY A 83 -5.46 2.90 10.57
C GLY A 83 -4.00 3.06 10.13
N SER A 84 -3.29 1.97 9.84
CA SER A 84 -1.92 2.00 9.29
C SER A 84 -1.56 0.66 8.65
N SER A 85 -0.36 0.54 8.07
CA SER A 85 0.15 -0.74 7.56
C SER A 85 0.38 -1.81 8.61
N ASN A 86 0.44 -1.45 9.89
CA ASN A 86 0.45 -2.40 11.01
C ASN A 86 -0.88 -2.40 11.79
N GLY A 87 -1.92 -1.79 11.22
CA GLY A 87 -3.23 -1.68 11.83
C GLY A 87 -4.08 -2.95 11.69
N THR A 88 -5.36 -2.83 12.03
CA THR A 88 -6.32 -3.94 12.00
C THR A 88 -6.42 -4.52 10.60
N LEU A 89 -6.16 -5.82 10.46
CA LEU A 89 -6.29 -6.52 9.18
C LEU A 89 -7.78 -6.75 8.87
N LEU A 90 -8.25 -6.16 7.78
CA LEU A 90 -9.62 -6.30 7.31
C LEU A 90 -9.77 -7.47 6.32
N GLY A 91 -8.73 -7.74 5.52
CA GLY A 91 -8.72 -8.86 4.58
C GLY A 91 -7.36 -9.05 3.90
N VAL A 92 -7.12 -10.28 3.45
CA VAL A 92 -5.97 -10.69 2.63
C VAL A 92 -6.52 -11.38 1.40
N TYR A 93 -6.08 -10.97 0.22
CA TYR A 93 -6.64 -11.42 -1.05
C TYR A 93 -5.52 -11.86 -2.00
N CYS A 94 -5.77 -12.94 -2.74
CA CYS A 94 -4.89 -13.51 -3.77
C CYS A 94 -5.73 -14.30 -4.78
N GLY A 95 -5.10 -14.82 -5.84
CA GLY A 95 -5.82 -15.49 -6.93
C GLY A 95 -6.50 -14.50 -7.89
N SER A 96 -7.57 -14.93 -8.55
CA SER A 96 -8.25 -14.17 -9.63
C SER A 96 -9.71 -13.82 -9.35
N ASP A 97 -10.23 -14.21 -8.18
CA ASP A 97 -11.55 -13.79 -7.74
C ASP A 97 -11.49 -12.32 -7.31
N ILE A 98 -12.44 -11.51 -7.80
CA ILE A 98 -12.53 -10.09 -7.43
C ILE A 98 -13.00 -9.98 -5.97
N PRO A 99 -12.20 -9.40 -5.06
CA PRO A 99 -12.61 -9.23 -3.66
C PRO A 99 -13.82 -8.33 -3.50
N THR A 100 -14.68 -8.66 -2.53
CA THR A 100 -15.93 -7.94 -2.19
C THR A 100 -15.87 -7.32 -0.81
#